data_AF-A0A7W0G1L9-F1
#
_entry.id   AF-A0A7W0G1L9-F1
#
_cell.length_a   1.000
_cell.length_b   1.000
_cell.length_c   1.000
_cell.angle_alpha   90.00
_cell.angle_beta   90.00
_cell.angle_gamma   90.00
#
_symmetry.space_group_name_H-M   'P 1'
#
loop_
_entity.id
_entity.type
_entity.pdbx_description
1 polymer ?
#
loop_
_entity_poly.entity_id
_entity_poly.type
_entity_poly.pdbx_seq_one_letter_code
_entity_poly.pdbx_strand_id
1 'polypeptide(L)'
;MIHTKIKGSRGERGFSLVELMIVISIIGILVAIGIPAWQSSIRSTNEAAAISHLQRISTAQVTYYNTKNRSGYGTLDELSTGSYLDRRFGGDTPVVDGYIYTIALTPKSGTQPPEFHANANPQKPTGLTATGTRFFYIGSDVGAPTSNQEKPASAEDPPVGGG
;
A
#
# COMPACT_ATOMS: atom_id res chain seq x y z
N MET A 1 -20.62 -38.41 70.14
CA MET A 1 -20.17 -37.19 69.44
C MET A 1 -19.58 -37.61 68.10
N ILE A 2 -20.31 -37.42 67.00
CA ILE A 2 -19.97 -37.93 65.67
C ILE A 2 -19.23 -36.80 64.91
N HIS A 3 -17.97 -37.04 64.52
CA HIS A 3 -17.22 -36.11 63.66
C HIS A 3 -17.31 -36.58 62.21
N THR A 4 -18.20 -35.97 61.43
CA THR A 4 -18.25 -36.14 59.97
C THR A 4 -17.27 -35.16 59.32
N LYS A 5 -16.11 -35.64 58.87
CA LYS A 5 -15.23 -34.85 57.99
C LYS A 5 -15.72 -34.96 56.54
N ILE A 6 -16.22 -33.85 55.98
CA ILE A 6 -16.41 -33.72 54.54
C ILE A 6 -15.04 -33.44 53.90
N LYS A 7 -14.52 -34.42 53.15
CA LYS A 7 -13.27 -34.29 52.38
C LYS A 7 -13.61 -33.86 50.96
N GLY A 8 -13.63 -32.55 50.70
CA GLY A 8 -13.70 -32.02 49.33
C GLY A 8 -12.33 -32.11 48.67
N SER A 9 -12.10 -33.11 47.82
CA SER A 9 -10.94 -33.14 46.93
C SER A 9 -11.20 -32.20 45.75
N ARG A 10 -10.64 -30.99 45.80
CA ARG A 10 -10.47 -30.16 44.60
C ARG A 10 -9.47 -30.90 43.71
N GLY A 11 -9.96 -31.49 42.62
CA GLY A 11 -9.11 -32.12 41.61
C GLY A 11 -8.39 -31.05 40.82
N GLU A 12 -7.15 -30.77 41.18
CA GLU A 12 -6.25 -29.99 40.34
C GLU A 12 -5.86 -30.87 39.14
N ARG A 13 -6.57 -30.66 38.02
CA ARG A 13 -6.22 -31.27 36.74
C ARG A 13 -5.12 -30.41 36.11
N GLY A 14 -3.88 -30.90 36.17
CA GLY A 14 -2.75 -30.31 35.43
C GLY A 14 -2.87 -30.61 33.93
N PHE A 15 -2.41 -29.67 33.10
CA PHE A 15 -2.33 -29.81 31.64
C PHE A 15 -1.28 -30.87 31.27
N SER A 16 -1.58 -31.79 30.36
CA SER A 16 -0.58 -32.77 29.91
C SER A 16 0.44 -32.13 28.96
N LEU A 17 1.71 -32.56 29.04
CA LEU A 17 2.75 -32.13 28.10
C LEU A 17 2.40 -32.55 26.66
N VAL A 18 1.76 -33.72 26.51
CA VAL A 18 1.27 -34.21 25.21
C VAL A 18 0.14 -33.33 24.67
N GLU A 19 -0.75 -32.85 25.55
CA GLU A 19 -1.80 -31.89 25.20
C GLU A 19 -1.19 -30.61 24.62
N LEU A 20 -0.15 -30.09 25.27
CA LEU A 20 0.54 -28.89 24.78
C LEU A 20 1.28 -29.14 23.45
N MET A 21 1.89 -30.32 23.27
CA MET A 21 2.60 -30.67 22.04
C MET A 21 1.68 -30.70 20.82
N ILE A 22 0.49 -31.29 20.97
CA ILE A 22 -0.50 -31.35 19.88
C ILE A 22 -0.98 -29.95 19.54
N VAL A 23 -1.26 -29.12 20.57
CA VAL A 23 -1.72 -27.74 20.38
C VAL A 23 -0.71 -26.92 19.59
N ILE A 24 0.57 -26.93 19.99
CA ILE A 24 1.59 -26.13 19.26
C ILE A 24 1.83 -26.67 17.84
N SER A 25 1.67 -27.98 17.62
CA SER A 25 1.83 -28.58 16.30
C SER A 25 0.72 -28.12 15.35
N ILE A 26 -0.52 -28.11 15.82
CA ILE A 26 -1.67 -27.62 15.03
C ILE A 26 -1.52 -26.11 14.75
N ILE A 27 -1.14 -25.31 15.77
CA ILE A 27 -0.90 -23.88 15.58
C ILE A 27 0.22 -23.64 14.56
N GLY A 28 1.32 -24.41 14.61
CA GLY A 28 2.41 -24.32 13.65
C GLY A 28 1.97 -24.55 12.21
N ILE A 29 1.11 -25.55 11.97
CA ILE A 29 0.53 -25.83 10.65
C ILE A 29 -0.35 -24.68 10.18
N LEU A 30 -1.23 -24.16 11.05
CA LEU A 30 -2.11 -23.03 10.74
C LEU A 30 -1.32 -21.76 10.38
N VAL A 31 -0.26 -21.47 11.14
CA VAL A 31 0.60 -20.30 10.90
C VAL A 31 1.35 -20.42 9.57
N ALA A 32 1.87 -21.62 9.25
CA ALA A 32 2.61 -21.87 8.02
C ALA A 32 1.78 -21.57 6.75
N ILE A 33 0.48 -21.88 6.76
CA ILE A 33 -0.43 -21.56 5.64
C ILE A 33 -1.04 -20.15 5.76
N GLY A 34 -1.24 -19.66 6.99
CA GLY A 34 -1.97 -18.42 7.26
C GLY A 34 -1.17 -17.15 6.94
N ILE A 35 0.10 -17.10 7.33
CA ILE A 35 0.96 -15.92 7.08
C ILE A 35 1.09 -15.58 5.59
N PRO A 36 1.45 -16.51 4.68
CA PRO A 36 1.64 -16.16 3.27
C PRO A 36 0.34 -15.70 2.61
N ALA A 37 -0.80 -16.31 2.96
CA ALA A 37 -2.11 -15.91 2.47
C ALA A 37 -2.47 -14.49 2.92
N TRP A 38 -2.27 -14.18 4.20
CA TRP A 38 -2.52 -12.84 4.73
C TRP A 38 -1.61 -11.78 4.09
N GLN A 39 -0.32 -12.08 3.92
CA GLN A 39 0.61 -11.19 3.23
C GLN A 39 0.17 -10.90 1.78
N SER A 40 -0.34 -11.90 1.07
CA SER A 40 -0.90 -11.69 -0.27
C SER A 40 -2.11 -10.77 -0.28
N SER A 41 -2.98 -10.87 0.73
CA SER A 41 -4.13 -9.99 0.88
C SER A 41 -3.73 -8.55 1.19
N ILE A 42 -2.68 -8.34 1.98
CA ILE A 42 -2.16 -6.99 2.25
C ILE A 42 -1.54 -6.40 0.99
N ARG A 43 -0.77 -7.18 0.22
CA ARG A 43 -0.20 -6.72 -1.06
C ARG A 43 -1.27 -6.26 -2.05
N SER A 44 -2.33 -7.03 -2.25
CA SER A 44 -3.42 -6.62 -3.14
C SER A 44 -4.15 -5.38 -2.63
N THR A 45 -4.30 -5.24 -1.31
CA THR A 45 -4.87 -4.05 -0.68
C THR A 45 -4.01 -2.81 -0.94
N ASN A 46 -2.69 -2.94 -0.77
CA ASN A 46 -1.72 -1.88 -1.05
C ASN A 46 -1.72 -1.48 -2.52
N GLU A 47 -1.76 -2.46 -3.44
CA GLU A 47 -1.86 -2.20 -4.89
C GLU A 47 -3.14 -1.42 -5.24
N ALA A 48 -4.28 -1.84 -4.70
CA ALA A 48 -5.56 -1.13 -4.90
C ALA A 48 -5.53 0.29 -4.32
N ALA A 49 -4.95 0.47 -3.13
CA ALA A 49 -4.74 1.78 -2.54
C ALA A 49 -3.82 2.64 -3.42
N ALA A 50 -2.74 2.07 -3.95
CA ALA A 50 -1.80 2.80 -4.79
C ALA A 50 -2.44 3.33 -6.08
N ILE A 51 -3.26 2.52 -6.73
CA ILE A 51 -4.04 2.94 -7.91
C ILE A 51 -4.98 4.10 -7.54
N SER A 52 -5.71 3.98 -6.42
CA SER A 52 -6.62 5.05 -5.95
C SER A 52 -5.86 6.34 -5.62
N HIS A 53 -4.71 6.22 -4.97
CA HIS A 53 -3.85 7.36 -4.61
C HIS A 53 -3.34 8.08 -5.86
N LEU A 54 -2.89 7.35 -6.90
CA LEU A 54 -2.49 7.96 -8.17
C LEU A 54 -3.64 8.69 -8.87
N GLN A 55 -4.85 8.14 -8.85
CA GLN A 55 -6.04 8.82 -9.38
C GLN A 55 -6.34 10.13 -8.61
N ARG A 56 -6.20 10.10 -7.28
CA ARG A 56 -6.34 11.30 -6.43
C ARG A 56 -5.24 12.33 -6.72
N ILE A 57 -4.00 11.90 -6.90
CA ILE A 57 -2.88 12.76 -7.29
C ILE A 57 -3.18 13.43 -8.63
N SER A 58 -3.61 12.68 -9.65
CA SER A 58 -3.97 13.25 -10.96
C SER A 58 -5.10 14.28 -10.84
N THR A 59 -6.14 13.97 -10.06
CA THR A 59 -7.23 14.93 -9.80
C THR A 59 -6.72 16.19 -9.09
N ALA A 60 -5.89 16.03 -8.05
CA ALA A 60 -5.27 17.13 -7.32
C ALA A 60 -4.39 18.00 -8.23
N GLN A 61 -3.65 17.39 -9.17
CA GLN A 61 -2.85 18.11 -10.17
C GLN A 61 -3.72 18.96 -11.09
N VAL A 62 -4.83 18.42 -11.58
CA VAL A 62 -5.79 19.16 -12.41
C VAL A 62 -6.37 20.34 -11.64
N THR A 63 -6.74 20.15 -10.36
CA THR A 63 -7.21 21.24 -9.52
C THR A 63 -6.13 22.30 -9.30
N TYR A 64 -4.91 21.89 -8.94
CA TYR A 64 -3.77 22.78 -8.73
C TYR A 64 -3.47 23.62 -9.98
N TYR A 65 -3.39 22.97 -11.14
CA TYR A 65 -3.16 23.62 -12.42
C TYR A 65 -4.21 24.70 -12.71
N ASN A 66 -5.48 24.42 -12.43
CA ASN A 66 -6.55 25.40 -12.62
C ASN A 66 -6.49 26.56 -11.60
N THR A 67 -6.17 26.29 -10.33
CA THR A 67 -6.05 27.33 -9.30
C THR A 67 -4.82 28.22 -9.49
N LYS A 68 -3.73 27.69 -10.08
CA LYS A 68 -2.48 28.42 -10.32
C LYS A 68 -2.42 29.07 -11.70
N ASN A 69 -3.55 29.50 -12.25
CA ASN A 69 -3.63 30.16 -13.55
C ASN A 69 -2.94 29.38 -14.69
N ARG A 70 -2.97 28.05 -14.62
CA ARG A 70 -2.39 27.15 -15.64
C ARG A 70 -0.88 27.33 -15.84
N SER A 71 -0.17 27.77 -14.80
CA SER A 71 1.29 27.98 -14.85
C SER A 71 2.10 26.68 -14.84
N GLY A 72 1.51 25.59 -14.35
CA GLY A 72 2.18 24.30 -14.22
C GLY A 72 1.51 23.40 -13.18
N TYR A 73 2.12 22.24 -12.97
CA TYR A 73 1.72 21.25 -11.98
C TYR A 73 2.52 21.43 -10.69
N GLY A 74 2.02 20.87 -9.59
CA GLY A 74 2.63 21.02 -8.26
C GLY A 74 3.47 19.81 -7.86
N THR A 75 4.46 20.01 -7.01
CA THR A 75 5.16 18.93 -6.32
C THR A 75 4.23 18.25 -5.31
N LEU A 76 4.58 17.04 -4.84
CA LEU A 76 3.80 16.36 -3.81
C LEU A 76 3.70 17.19 -2.50
N ASP A 77 4.77 17.90 -2.15
CA ASP A 77 4.77 18.80 -1.00
C ASP A 77 3.79 19.97 -1.17
N GLU A 78 3.82 20.64 -2.33
CA GLU A 78 2.88 21.73 -2.65
C GLU A 78 1.42 21.26 -2.64
N LEU A 79 1.14 20.07 -3.17
CA LEU A 79 -0.20 19.50 -3.16
C LEU A 79 -0.68 19.17 -1.74
N SER A 80 0.20 18.63 -0.90
CA SER A 80 -0.14 18.26 0.49
C SER A 80 -0.32 19.50 1.38
N THR A 81 0.55 20.51 1.25
CA THR A 81 0.47 21.76 2.00
C THR A 81 -0.68 22.65 1.52
N GLY A 82 -1.00 22.58 0.22
CA GLY A 82 -2.17 23.24 -0.38
C GLY A 82 -3.51 22.57 -0.08
N SER A 83 -3.55 21.51 0.75
CA SER A 83 -4.76 20.74 1.08
C SER A 83 -5.46 20.09 -0.13
N TYR A 84 -4.73 19.89 -1.24
CA TYR A 84 -5.20 19.14 -2.39
C TYR A 84 -5.02 17.62 -2.21
N LEU A 85 -4.04 17.23 -1.39
CA LEU A 85 -3.76 15.86 -0.99
C LEU A 85 -3.62 15.76 0.53
N ASP A 86 -3.75 14.52 1.03
CA ASP A 86 -3.46 14.19 2.41
C ASP A 86 -1.98 14.48 2.75
N ARG A 87 -1.72 14.91 4.00
CA ARG A 87 -0.39 15.28 4.46
C ARG A 87 0.61 14.11 4.49
N ARG A 88 0.14 12.86 4.45
CA ARG A 88 0.98 11.66 4.28
C ARG A 88 1.76 11.65 2.97
N PHE A 89 1.33 12.43 1.96
CA PHE A 89 2.04 12.58 0.69
C PHE A 89 3.04 13.75 0.68
N GLY A 90 3.29 14.42 1.80
CA GLY A 90 4.30 15.49 1.86
C GLY A 90 5.73 14.96 1.80
N GLY A 91 6.66 15.80 1.33
CA GLY A 91 8.08 15.47 1.16
C GLY A 91 8.45 14.87 -0.22
N ASP A 92 9.74 14.56 -0.40
CA ASP A 92 10.32 14.20 -1.71
C ASP A 92 9.95 12.77 -2.16
N THR A 93 9.91 11.82 -1.24
CA THR A 93 9.63 10.40 -1.52
C THR A 93 8.74 9.79 -0.44
N PRO A 94 7.49 10.25 -0.29
CA PRO A 94 6.61 9.76 0.76
C PRO A 94 6.30 8.27 0.57
N VAL A 95 6.28 7.54 1.68
CA VAL A 95 5.88 6.14 1.73
C VAL A 95 4.48 6.05 2.34
N VAL A 96 3.52 5.58 1.55
CA VAL A 96 2.12 5.45 1.97
C VAL A 96 1.63 4.07 1.58
N ASP A 97 1.03 3.34 2.53
CA ASP A 97 0.42 2.02 2.32
C ASP A 97 1.35 1.03 1.59
N GLY A 98 2.65 1.06 1.91
CA GLY A 98 3.66 0.16 1.34
C GLY A 98 4.23 0.57 -0.03
N TYR A 99 3.85 1.74 -0.54
CA TYR A 99 4.29 2.29 -1.81
C TYR A 99 5.05 3.60 -1.64
N ILE A 100 6.11 3.78 -2.42
CA ILE A 100 6.90 5.01 -2.56
C ILE A 100 6.30 5.81 -3.70
N TYR A 101 5.94 7.06 -3.43
CA TYR A 101 5.44 7.98 -4.44
C TYR A 101 6.54 8.94 -4.87
N THR A 102 6.60 9.18 -6.17
CA THR A 102 7.49 10.18 -6.76
C THR A 102 6.74 10.96 -7.81
N ILE A 103 7.13 12.22 -8.00
CA ILE A 103 6.59 13.06 -9.06
C ILE A 103 7.72 13.79 -9.79
N ALA A 104 7.66 13.77 -11.11
CA ALA A 104 8.50 14.59 -11.98
C ALA A 104 7.62 15.59 -12.72
N LEU A 105 8.07 16.84 -12.76
CA LEU A 105 7.35 17.95 -13.37
C LEU A 105 8.19 18.52 -14.51
N THR A 106 7.59 18.62 -15.68
CA THR A 106 8.19 19.32 -16.81
C THR A 106 7.53 20.68 -16.91
N PRO A 107 8.24 21.79 -16.66
CA PRO A 107 7.66 23.12 -16.76
C PRO A 107 7.31 23.44 -18.22
N LYS A 108 6.35 24.36 -18.40
CA LYS A 108 6.01 24.87 -19.72
C LYS A 108 7.25 25.47 -20.38
N SER A 109 7.52 25.09 -21.62
CA SER A 109 8.64 25.62 -22.41
C SER A 109 8.20 25.92 -23.83
N GLY A 110 8.22 27.21 -24.21
CA GLY A 110 7.75 27.66 -25.53
C GLY A 110 6.30 27.21 -25.82
N THR A 111 6.13 26.36 -26.83
CA THR A 111 4.84 25.78 -27.22
C THR A 111 4.51 24.48 -26.49
N GLN A 112 5.46 23.85 -25.79
CA GLN A 112 5.23 22.62 -25.05
C GLN A 112 4.43 22.92 -23.78
N PRO A 113 3.27 22.27 -23.58
CA PRO A 113 2.50 22.40 -22.34
C PRO A 113 3.31 21.85 -21.16
N PRO A 114 3.04 22.30 -19.91
CA PRO A 114 3.61 21.65 -18.75
C PRO A 114 3.12 20.21 -18.66
N GLU A 115 3.92 19.33 -18.08
CA GLU A 115 3.58 17.92 -17.87
C GLU A 115 3.88 17.51 -16.42
N PHE A 116 3.13 16.52 -15.93
CA PHE A 116 3.46 15.83 -14.69
C PHE A 116 3.51 14.33 -14.93
N HIS A 117 4.40 13.67 -14.20
CA HIS A 117 4.65 12.24 -14.25
C HIS A 117 4.69 11.75 -12.81
N ALA A 118 3.73 10.94 -12.39
CA ALA A 118 3.64 10.43 -11.02
C ALA A 118 3.73 8.91 -11.01
N ASN A 119 4.62 8.38 -10.16
CA ASN A 119 4.82 6.96 -9.99
C ASN A 119 4.46 6.51 -8.57
N ALA A 120 3.90 5.31 -8.46
CA ALA A 120 3.77 4.58 -7.21
C ALA A 120 4.50 3.24 -7.34
N ASN A 121 5.62 3.11 -6.65
CA ASN A 121 6.49 1.94 -6.71
C ASN A 121 6.44 1.18 -5.37
N PRO A 122 6.35 -0.15 -5.35
CA PRO A 122 6.33 -0.89 -4.09
C PRO A 122 7.66 -0.66 -3.34
N GLN A 123 7.58 -0.36 -2.04
CA GLN A 123 8.77 -0.22 -1.19
C GLN A 123 9.63 -1.50 -1.20
N LYS A 124 8.99 -2.67 -1.31
CA LYS A 124 9.63 -3.97 -1.50
C LYS A 124 8.93 -4.71 -2.63
N PRO A 125 9.52 -4.79 -3.85
CA PRO A 125 8.86 -5.43 -5.00
C PRO A 125 8.88 -6.96 -4.95
N THR A 126 9.80 -7.57 -4.19
CA THR A 126 10.05 -9.00 -4.22
C THR A 126 10.22 -9.60 -2.83
N GLY A 127 10.11 -10.93 -2.75
CA GLY A 127 10.30 -11.71 -1.53
C GLY A 127 9.03 -11.84 -0.68
N LEU A 128 9.17 -12.55 0.45
CA LEU A 128 8.04 -12.86 1.35
C LEU A 128 7.43 -11.60 1.96
N THR A 129 8.24 -10.57 2.19
CA THR A 129 7.84 -9.28 2.76
C THR A 129 7.56 -8.22 1.68
N ALA A 130 7.30 -8.63 0.43
CA ALA A 130 6.95 -7.70 -0.63
C ALA A 130 5.72 -6.87 -0.23
N THR A 131 5.76 -5.56 -0.47
CA THR A 131 4.65 -4.64 -0.18
C THR A 131 3.68 -4.51 -1.35
N GLY A 132 4.12 -4.90 -2.54
CA GLY A 132 3.35 -5.05 -3.77
C GLY A 132 4.25 -5.62 -4.86
N THR A 133 3.66 -6.08 -5.96
CA THR A 133 4.39 -6.71 -7.08
C THR A 133 4.33 -5.90 -8.36
N ARG A 134 3.45 -4.91 -8.42
CA ARG A 134 3.25 -4.04 -9.57
C ARG A 134 3.70 -2.62 -9.27
N PHE A 135 4.30 -2.02 -10.27
CA PHE A 135 4.64 -0.61 -10.36
C PHE A 135 3.52 0.10 -11.11
N PHE A 136 3.19 1.32 -10.69
CA PHE A 136 2.11 2.10 -11.29
C PHE A 136 2.59 3.48 -11.70
N TYR A 137 1.93 4.02 -12.71
CA TYR A 137 2.21 5.33 -13.28
C TYR A 137 0.92 6.04 -13.66
N ILE A 138 0.89 7.36 -13.49
CA ILE A 138 -0.08 8.24 -14.10
C ILE A 138 0.60 9.56 -14.45
N GLY A 139 0.31 10.11 -15.61
CA GLY A 139 0.84 11.38 -16.06
C GLY A 139 -0.22 12.19 -16.79
N SER A 140 0.12 13.42 -17.18
CA SER A 140 -0.74 14.27 -18.02
C SER A 140 -0.97 13.71 -19.43
N ASP A 141 -0.14 12.74 -19.83
CA ASP A 141 -0.09 12.06 -21.12
C ASP A 141 -0.95 10.78 -21.20
N VAL A 142 -1.43 10.27 -20.06
CA VAL A 142 -2.30 9.09 -19.99
C VAL A 142 -3.65 9.39 -19.31
N GLY A 143 -4.73 8.79 -19.83
CA GLY A 143 -6.08 8.98 -19.29
C GLY A 143 -6.43 8.10 -18.08
N ALA A 144 -5.61 7.09 -17.78
CA ALA A 144 -5.80 6.16 -16.68
C ALA A 144 -4.44 5.68 -16.16
N PRO A 145 -4.34 5.19 -14.90
CA PRO A 145 -3.10 4.61 -14.40
C PRO A 145 -2.64 3.44 -15.26
N THR A 146 -1.35 3.36 -15.57
CA THR A 146 -0.70 2.22 -16.24
C THR A 146 0.07 1.38 -15.23
N SER A 147 0.48 0.18 -15.63
CA SER A 147 1.21 -0.72 -14.73
C SER A 147 2.26 -1.60 -15.39
N ASN A 148 3.31 -1.89 -14.64
CA ASN A 148 4.39 -2.79 -15.03
C ASN A 148 4.75 -3.72 -13.85
N GLN A 149 5.33 -4.90 -14.11
CA GLN A 149 5.71 -5.88 -13.07
C GLN A 149 7.22 -5.96 -12.82
N GLU A 150 8.04 -5.43 -13.74
CA GLU A 150 9.49 -5.61 -13.74
C GLU A 150 10.24 -4.33 -13.38
N LYS A 151 9.70 -3.18 -13.80
CA LYS A 151 10.33 -1.86 -13.67
C LYS A 151 9.30 -0.80 -13.30
N PRO A 152 9.72 0.39 -12.83
CA PRO A 152 8.83 1.53 -12.69
C PRO A 152 8.02 1.75 -13.96
N ALA A 153 6.70 1.86 -13.81
CA ALA A 153 5.80 1.97 -14.94
C ALA A 153 5.93 3.33 -15.65
N SER A 154 5.55 3.38 -16.92
CA SER A 154 5.53 4.57 -17.75
C SER A 154 4.24 4.67 -18.57
N ALA A 155 4.14 5.73 -19.38
CA ALA A 155 3.06 5.96 -20.32
C ALA A 155 2.88 4.85 -21.37
N GLU A 156 3.96 4.11 -21.66
CA GLU A 156 4.00 3.06 -22.69
C GLU A 156 3.45 1.72 -22.19
N ASP A 157 3.27 1.59 -20.87
CA ASP A 157 2.77 0.37 -20.23
C ASP A 157 1.24 0.25 -20.33
N PRO A 158 0.70 -0.98 -20.26
CA PRO A 158 -0.74 -1.20 -20.37
C PRO A 158 -1.52 -0.54 -19.21
N PRO A 159 -2.74 -0.03 -19.48
CA PRO A 159 -3.59 0.55 -18.46
C PRO A 159 -4.05 -0.47 -17.43
N VAL A 160 -4.17 -0.04 -16.19
CA VAL A 160 -4.72 -0.85 -15.09
C VAL A 160 -6.18 -1.16 -15.39
N GLY A 161 -6.50 -2.44 -15.52
CA GLY A 161 -7.87 -2.92 -15.78
C GLY A 161 -8.22 -3.06 -17.26
N GLY A 162 -7.28 -2.82 -18.19
CA GLY A 162 -7.44 -3.18 -19.60
C GLY A 162 -6.96 -4.60 -19.86
N GLY A 163 -7.88 -5.56 -19.82
CA GLY A 163 -7.72 -6.96 -20.22
C GLY A 163 -9.05 -7.52 -20.68
#